data_AF-A0A9E5QZF9-F1
#
_entry.id   AF-A0A9E5QZF9-F1
#
_cell.length_a   1.000
_cell.length_b   1.000
_cell.length_c   1.000
_cell.angle_alpha   90.00
_cell.angle_beta   90.00
_cell.angle_gamma   90.00
#
_symmetry.space_group_name_H-M   'P 1'
#
loop_
_entity.id
_entity.type
_entity.pdbx_description
1 polymer ?
#
loop_
_entity_poly.entity_id
_entity_poly.type
_entity_poly.pdbx_seq_one_letter_code
_entity_poly.pdbx_strand_id
1 'polypeptide(L)'
;MNTLAAPPIPTLRIVPVDAVLPHEEHDPQRSAPLIERIRQAESWTNPPIVTPIEEDHREAAQFYALLDGANRHYAVRHLNFPHVLVQVVEYTSQHVHLETWNHVLSETSADDLLPRIYKIQGLHVEHSDVLTAQAALARREAIAYMRVLPDWVLMLIAHSTDTRSRNASLRALVNTYKTSARVNRVNHDNLHAINLLYPDAVALVVFPHYEPAEILVAARDQTFLPPGISRHIIHGRAMRLNYPISALTDPLTTLDTKNEALQRWIQNQFANKRARFYQEAMYIFDD
;
A
#
# COMPACT_ATOMS: atom_id res chain seq x y z
N MET A 1 4.73 27.76 7.20
CA MET A 1 5.14 26.36 6.93
C MET A 1 5.75 25.82 8.21
N ASN A 2 5.08 24.92 8.92
CA ASN A 2 5.70 24.21 10.03
C ASN A 2 6.75 23.27 9.44
N THR A 3 8.02 23.55 9.67
CA THR A 3 9.10 22.61 9.37
C THR A 3 8.88 21.38 10.25
N LEU A 4 8.48 20.25 9.63
CA LEU A 4 8.49 18.97 10.32
C LEU A 4 9.90 18.75 10.88
N ALA A 5 10.00 18.44 12.17
CA ALA A 5 11.27 18.06 12.77
C ALA A 5 11.87 16.87 12.01
N ALA A 6 13.20 16.70 12.04
CA ALA A 6 13.80 15.53 11.41
C ALA A 6 13.20 14.24 12.01
N PRO A 7 12.81 13.25 11.19
CA PRO A 7 12.30 11.99 11.68
C PRO A 7 13.36 11.27 12.53
N PRO A 8 12.94 10.48 13.52
CA PRO A 8 13.86 9.70 14.34
C PRO A 8 14.58 8.61 13.52
N ILE A 9 15.62 8.01 14.10
CA ILE A 9 16.26 6.83 13.54
C ILE A 9 15.20 5.74 13.28
N PRO A 10 15.20 5.07 12.12
CA PRO A 10 14.21 4.04 11.81
C PRO A 10 14.21 2.91 12.85
N THR A 11 13.04 2.61 13.41
CA THR A 11 12.85 1.45 14.28
C THR A 11 12.76 0.19 13.43
N LEU A 12 13.82 -0.62 13.39
CA LEU A 12 13.83 -1.90 12.69
C LEU A 12 13.64 -3.06 13.67
N ARG A 13 12.85 -4.06 13.28
CA ARG A 13 12.63 -5.29 14.05
C ARG A 13 12.57 -6.51 13.14
N ILE A 14 12.99 -7.65 13.66
CA ILE A 14 12.74 -8.97 13.06
C ILE A 14 11.53 -9.55 13.79
N VAL A 15 10.51 -9.94 13.03
CA VAL A 15 9.23 -10.46 13.54
C VAL A 15 8.86 -11.75 12.79
N PRO A 16 8.00 -12.62 13.36
CA PRO A 16 7.42 -13.72 12.60
C PRO A 16 6.72 -13.22 11.34
N VAL A 17 6.86 -13.92 10.21
CA VAL A 17 6.15 -13.54 8.96
C VAL A 17 4.64 -13.53 9.17
N ASP A 18 4.12 -14.46 9.96
CA ASP A 18 2.70 -14.59 10.29
C ASP A 18 2.19 -13.50 11.25
N ALA A 19 3.07 -12.74 11.91
CA ALA A 19 2.67 -11.60 12.74
C ALA A 19 2.36 -10.34 11.92
N VAL A 20 2.68 -10.33 10.62
CA VAL A 20 2.45 -9.20 9.73
C VAL A 20 1.19 -9.44 8.89
N LEU A 21 0.19 -8.59 9.09
CA LEU A 21 -1.15 -8.69 8.52
C LEU A 21 -1.32 -7.65 7.40
N PRO A 22 -1.52 -8.07 6.14
CA PRO A 22 -1.81 -7.14 5.04
C PRO A 22 -3.25 -6.60 5.13
N HIS A 23 -3.46 -5.34 4.74
CA HIS A 23 -4.79 -4.75 4.56
C HIS A 23 -5.23 -4.67 3.09
N GLU A 24 -4.29 -4.90 2.15
CA GLU A 24 -4.54 -4.95 0.71
C GLU A 24 -4.22 -6.35 0.15
N GLU A 25 -4.88 -6.70 -0.95
CA GLU A 25 -4.43 -7.84 -1.76
C GLU A 25 -3.04 -7.57 -2.34
N HIS A 26 -2.26 -8.64 -2.52
CA HIS A 26 -1.04 -8.54 -3.33
C HIS A 26 -1.38 -8.45 -4.82
N ASP A 27 -0.43 -7.96 -5.61
CA ASP A 27 -0.53 -7.93 -7.07
C ASP A 27 0.29 -9.09 -7.66
N PRO A 28 -0.35 -10.13 -8.23
CA PRO A 28 0.35 -11.30 -8.78
C PRO A 28 1.38 -10.94 -9.86
N GLN A 29 1.15 -9.88 -10.63
CA GLN A 29 2.08 -9.44 -11.68
C GLN A 29 3.38 -8.89 -11.07
N ARG A 30 3.32 -8.35 -9.86
CA ARG A 30 4.48 -7.81 -9.13
C ARG A 30 5.13 -8.84 -8.20
N SER A 31 4.35 -9.77 -7.65
CA SER A 31 4.86 -10.73 -6.67
C SER A 31 5.71 -11.83 -7.31
N ALA A 32 5.35 -12.34 -8.49
CA ALA A 32 6.08 -13.43 -9.13
C ALA A 32 7.56 -13.10 -9.46
N PRO A 33 7.88 -11.96 -10.12
CA PRO A 33 9.28 -11.58 -10.35
C PRO A 33 10.05 -11.32 -9.05
N LEU A 34 9.35 -10.84 -8.02
CA LEU A 34 9.95 -10.52 -6.73
C LEU A 34 10.32 -11.78 -5.94
N ILE A 35 9.51 -12.84 -6.02
CA ILE A 35 9.81 -14.14 -5.42
C ILE A 35 11.15 -14.67 -5.96
N GLU A 36 11.35 -14.65 -7.27
CA GLU A 36 12.60 -15.13 -7.88
C GLU A 36 13.80 -14.26 -7.49
N ARG A 37 13.63 -12.94 -7.43
CA ARG A 37 14.67 -12.02 -6.95
C ARG A 37 15.06 -12.29 -5.49
N ILE A 38 14.09 -12.50 -4.61
CA ILE A 38 14.34 -12.76 -3.18
C ILE A 38 15.00 -14.13 -2.99
N ARG A 39 14.59 -15.15 -3.75
CA ARG A 39 15.17 -16.50 -3.70
C ARG A 39 16.68 -16.50 -3.96
N GLN A 40 17.15 -15.62 -4.85
CA GLN A 40 18.55 -15.49 -5.25
C GLN A 40 19.31 -14.43 -4.45
N ALA A 41 18.63 -13.65 -3.61
CA ALA A 41 19.26 -12.56 -2.88
C ALA A 41 20.03 -13.06 -1.66
N GLU A 42 21.22 -12.52 -1.44
CA GLU A 42 21.99 -12.74 -0.20
C GLU A 42 21.57 -11.77 0.91
N SER A 43 20.98 -10.63 0.54
CA SER A 43 20.68 -9.54 1.45
C SER A 43 19.27 -8.96 1.27
N TRP A 44 18.69 -8.56 2.40
CA TRP A 44 17.41 -7.89 2.56
C TRP A 44 17.63 -6.38 2.52
N THR A 45 17.11 -5.74 1.49
CA THR A 45 17.46 -4.36 1.15
C THR A 45 16.45 -3.35 1.67
N ASN A 46 15.18 -3.52 1.31
CA ASN A 46 14.12 -2.58 1.61
C ASN A 46 13.08 -3.29 2.50
N PRO A 47 13.05 -3.02 3.82
CA PRO A 47 12.10 -3.65 4.73
C PRO A 47 10.65 -3.24 4.41
N PRO A 48 9.67 -4.15 4.56
CA PRO A 48 8.27 -3.77 4.64
C PRO A 48 8.08 -2.84 5.83
N ILE A 49 7.17 -1.87 5.68
CA ILE A 49 6.85 -0.91 6.75
C ILE A 49 5.56 -1.37 7.39
N VAL A 50 5.54 -1.42 8.70
CA VAL A 50 4.42 -1.92 9.48
C VAL A 50 4.11 -0.99 10.64
N THR A 51 2.89 -1.06 11.15
CA THR A 51 2.50 -0.40 12.40
C THR A 51 1.93 -1.43 13.38
N PRO A 52 2.16 -1.29 14.69
CA PRO A 52 1.58 -2.20 15.67
C PRO A 52 0.04 -2.19 15.61
N ILE A 53 -0.58 -3.34 15.77
CA ILE A 53 -2.01 -3.45 16.09
C ILE A 53 -2.10 -3.54 17.60
N GLU A 54 -2.75 -2.57 18.23
CA GLU A 54 -3.06 -2.64 19.66
C GLU A 54 -4.13 -3.71 19.88
N GLU A 55 -3.82 -4.72 20.69
CA GLU A 55 -4.80 -5.66 21.21
C GLU A 55 -5.02 -5.38 22.71
N ASP A 56 -6.28 -5.45 23.14
CA ASP A 56 -6.67 -5.24 24.55
C ASP A 56 -6.05 -6.28 25.51
N HIS A 57 -5.45 -7.35 24.98
CA HIS A 57 -4.91 -8.47 25.75
C HIS A 57 -3.38 -8.44 25.80
N ARG A 58 -2.83 -8.09 26.97
CA ARG A 58 -1.38 -7.97 27.25
C ARG A 58 -0.56 -9.26 27.07
N GLU A 59 -1.21 -10.40 26.84
CA GLU A 59 -0.58 -11.72 26.68
C GLU A 59 -0.65 -12.26 25.23
N ALA A 60 -1.30 -11.55 24.32
CA ALA A 60 -1.36 -11.96 22.92
C ALA A 60 -0.05 -11.61 22.17
N ALA A 61 0.25 -12.38 21.12
CA ALA A 61 1.36 -12.07 20.24
C ALA A 61 1.16 -10.70 19.60
N GLN A 62 2.21 -9.87 19.52
CA GLN A 62 2.13 -8.59 18.85
C GLN A 62 1.95 -8.78 17.34
N PHE A 63 0.80 -8.35 16.82
CA PHE A 63 0.54 -8.28 15.38
C PHE A 63 0.86 -6.89 14.83
N TYR A 64 1.11 -6.83 13.53
CA TYR A 64 1.44 -5.61 12.83
C TYR A 64 0.62 -5.48 11.55
N ALA A 65 0.00 -4.33 11.32
CA ALA A 65 -0.62 -4.01 10.04
C ALA A 65 0.47 -3.56 9.05
N LEU A 66 0.46 -4.15 7.86
CA LEU A 66 1.44 -3.87 6.81
C LEU A 66 1.08 -2.60 6.04
N LEU A 67 1.85 -1.54 6.20
CA LEU A 67 1.60 -0.25 5.53
C LEU A 67 2.21 -0.19 4.14
N ASP A 68 3.40 -0.78 3.96
CA ASP A 68 4.11 -0.75 2.69
C ASP A 68 4.88 -2.06 2.48
N GLY A 69 4.83 -2.59 1.26
CA GLY A 69 5.54 -3.81 0.89
C GLY A 69 4.68 -5.07 0.86
N ALA A 70 3.38 -4.97 0.54
CA ALA A 70 2.48 -6.11 0.33
C ALA A 70 3.09 -7.23 -0.52
N ASN A 71 3.67 -6.90 -1.67
CA ASN A 71 4.31 -7.90 -2.54
C ASN A 71 5.57 -8.52 -1.91
N ARG A 72 6.35 -7.76 -1.14
CA ARG A 72 7.55 -8.26 -0.43
C ARG A 72 7.17 -9.21 0.69
N HIS A 73 6.16 -8.86 1.48
CA HIS A 73 5.60 -9.74 2.52
C HIS A 73 5.03 -11.03 1.92
N TYR A 74 4.22 -10.91 0.87
CA TYR A 74 3.71 -12.08 0.16
C TYR A 74 4.83 -12.99 -0.36
N ALA A 75 5.88 -12.42 -0.95
CA ALA A 75 7.00 -13.18 -1.49
C ALA A 75 7.76 -13.96 -0.40
N VAL A 76 8.08 -13.34 0.75
CA VAL A 76 8.77 -14.06 1.84
C VAL A 76 7.88 -15.12 2.48
N ARG A 77 6.57 -14.86 2.58
CA ARG A 77 5.59 -15.86 3.03
C ARG A 77 5.54 -17.05 2.07
N HIS A 78 5.49 -16.78 0.76
CA HIS A 78 5.48 -17.81 -0.27
C HIS A 78 6.77 -18.65 -0.28
N LEU A 79 7.92 -18.03 0.05
CA LEU A 79 9.21 -18.70 0.21
C LEU A 79 9.39 -19.40 1.57
N ASN A 80 8.35 -19.43 2.41
CA ASN A 80 8.35 -20.04 3.75
C ASN A 80 9.43 -19.47 4.68
N PHE A 81 9.70 -18.17 4.61
CA PHE A 81 10.55 -17.52 5.59
C PHE A 81 9.85 -17.56 6.96
N PRO A 82 10.53 -17.98 8.04
CA PRO A 82 9.94 -17.94 9.38
C PRO A 82 9.85 -16.50 9.91
N HIS A 83 10.79 -15.64 9.51
CA HIS A 83 10.90 -14.28 10.02
C HIS A 83 11.10 -13.27 8.89
N VAL A 84 10.73 -12.01 9.16
CA VAL A 84 10.94 -10.87 8.25
C VAL A 84 11.47 -9.68 9.03
N LEU A 85 12.44 -8.98 8.45
CA LEU A 85 12.91 -7.69 8.96
C LEU A 85 12.03 -6.57 8.41
N VAL A 86 11.40 -5.83 9.32
CA VAL A 86 10.43 -4.77 9.06
C VAL A 86 10.90 -3.45 9.66
N GLN A 87 10.39 -2.34 9.13
CA GLN A 87 10.44 -1.04 9.78
C GLN A 87 9.11 -0.80 10.50
N VAL A 88 9.16 -0.58 11.80
CA VAL A 88 7.98 -0.27 12.62
C VAL A 88 7.81 1.25 12.68
N VAL A 89 6.58 1.72 12.44
CA VAL A 89 6.17 3.11 12.57
C VAL A 89 4.85 3.20 13.34
N GLU A 90 4.60 4.33 13.97
CA GLU A 90 3.33 4.60 14.67
C GLU A 90 2.45 5.50 13.81
N TYR A 91 1.16 5.14 13.64
CA TYR A 91 0.21 6.01 12.94
C TYR A 91 0.00 7.37 13.61
N THR A 92 0.21 7.45 14.93
CA THR A 92 0.12 8.69 15.70
C THR A 92 1.32 9.62 15.45
N SER A 93 2.35 9.15 14.75
CA SER A 93 3.52 9.95 14.41
C SER A 93 3.20 10.99 13.33
N GLN A 94 3.64 12.24 13.52
CA GLN A 94 3.61 13.29 12.49
C GLN A 94 4.45 12.96 11.24
N HIS A 95 5.19 11.86 11.23
CA HIS A 95 6.04 11.40 10.12
C HIS A 95 5.36 10.34 9.25
N VAL A 96 4.12 9.97 9.58
CA VAL A 96 3.31 8.98 8.88
C VAL A 96 2.03 9.64 8.43
N HIS A 97 1.80 9.69 7.11
CA HIS A 97 0.56 10.20 6.54
C HIS A 97 -0.07 9.15 5.66
N LEU A 98 -1.39 9.04 5.73
CA LEU A 98 -2.19 8.20 4.87
C LEU A 98 -2.88 9.09 3.83
N GLU A 99 -2.57 8.81 2.57
CA GLU A 99 -3.21 9.40 1.41
C GLU A 99 -3.85 8.29 0.56
N THR A 100 -4.43 8.70 -0.56
CA THR A 100 -5.08 7.81 -1.52
C THR A 100 -4.46 7.97 -2.90
N TRP A 101 -4.23 6.85 -3.57
CA TRP A 101 -3.92 6.83 -4.99
C TRP A 101 -5.21 6.75 -5.80
N ASN A 102 -5.35 7.66 -6.77
CA ASN A 102 -6.30 7.57 -7.87
C ASN A 102 -5.65 6.85 -9.05
N HIS A 103 -6.47 6.25 -9.91
CA HIS A 103 -6.00 5.48 -11.06
C HIS A 103 -6.30 6.21 -12.37
N VAL A 104 -5.27 6.58 -13.10
CA VAL A 104 -5.37 6.97 -14.50
C VAL A 104 -5.24 5.72 -15.35
N LEU A 105 -6.22 5.50 -16.22
CA LEU A 105 -6.31 4.35 -17.11
C LEU A 105 -5.97 4.79 -18.53
N SER A 106 -4.97 4.14 -19.14
CA SER A 106 -4.57 4.30 -20.54
C SER A 106 -4.55 2.92 -21.23
N GLU A 107 -4.24 2.88 -22.52
CA GLU A 107 -4.11 1.63 -23.30
C GLU A 107 -5.38 0.74 -23.24
N THR A 108 -6.56 1.36 -23.18
CA THR A 108 -7.90 0.73 -23.18
C THR A 108 -8.88 1.63 -23.93
N SER A 109 -10.14 1.21 -24.09
CA SER A 109 -11.22 2.08 -24.56
C SER A 109 -12.37 2.16 -23.54
N ALA A 110 -13.19 3.20 -23.61
CA ALA A 110 -14.42 3.29 -22.80
C ALA A 110 -15.40 2.17 -23.17
N ASP A 111 -15.49 1.83 -24.46
CA ASP A 111 -16.36 0.77 -24.99
C ASP A 111 -15.97 -0.62 -24.48
N ASP A 112 -14.70 -0.86 -24.19
CA ASP A 112 -14.23 -2.11 -23.57
C ASP A 112 -14.40 -2.12 -22.05
N LEU A 113 -14.17 -0.96 -21.42
CA LEU A 113 -14.14 -0.82 -19.96
C LEU A 113 -15.54 -0.83 -19.36
N LEU A 114 -16.43 0.02 -19.86
CA LEU A 114 -17.73 0.28 -19.26
C LEU A 114 -18.61 -0.97 -19.20
N PRO A 115 -18.77 -1.78 -20.27
CA PRO A 115 -19.60 -2.98 -20.20
C PRO A 115 -19.15 -3.99 -19.15
N ARG A 116 -17.85 -4.01 -18.80
CA ARG A 116 -17.33 -4.87 -17.74
C ARG A 116 -17.68 -4.31 -16.36
N ILE A 117 -17.57 -2.99 -16.17
CA ILE A 117 -17.95 -2.32 -14.92
C ILE A 117 -19.44 -2.48 -14.63
N TYR A 118 -20.30 -2.28 -15.63
CA TYR A 118 -21.76 -2.48 -15.51
C TYR A 118 -22.16 -3.92 -15.17
N LYS A 119 -21.28 -4.91 -15.39
CA LYS A 119 -21.53 -6.32 -15.07
C LYS A 119 -21.08 -6.72 -13.66
N ILE A 120 -20.41 -5.83 -12.93
CA ILE A 120 -19.93 -6.11 -11.56
C ILE A 120 -21.16 -6.33 -10.66
N GLN A 121 -21.24 -7.53 -10.09
CA GLN A 121 -22.32 -7.88 -9.16
C GLN A 121 -22.22 -7.02 -7.89
N GLY A 122 -23.36 -6.47 -7.45
CA GLY A 122 -23.42 -5.63 -6.26
C GLY A 122 -22.87 -4.21 -6.44
N LEU A 123 -22.66 -3.76 -7.69
CA LEU A 123 -22.26 -2.40 -8.02
C LEU A 123 -23.35 -1.72 -8.88
N HIS A 124 -23.83 -0.59 -8.42
CA HIS A 124 -24.66 0.32 -9.19
C HIS A 124 -23.78 1.42 -9.80
N VAL A 125 -24.05 1.75 -11.05
CA VAL A 125 -23.34 2.79 -11.79
C VAL A 125 -24.35 3.83 -12.23
N GLU A 126 -24.10 5.08 -11.85
CA GLU A 126 -25.01 6.19 -12.10
C GLU A 126 -24.25 7.35 -12.78
N HIS A 127 -24.85 7.95 -13.81
CA HIS A 127 -24.33 9.18 -14.42
C HIS A 127 -24.49 10.36 -13.47
N SER A 128 -23.47 11.20 -13.37
CA SER A 128 -23.42 12.33 -12.44
C SER A 128 -22.63 13.49 -13.04
N ASP A 129 -22.51 14.57 -12.28
CA ASP A 129 -21.47 15.59 -12.42
C ASP A 129 -20.37 15.40 -11.36
N VAL A 130 -19.25 16.14 -11.52
CA VAL A 130 -18.07 16.05 -10.64
C VAL A 130 -18.40 16.44 -9.20
N LEU A 131 -19.18 17.50 -8.99
CA LEU A 131 -19.45 18.04 -7.66
C LEU A 131 -20.31 17.05 -6.86
N THR A 132 -21.36 16.52 -7.49
CA THR A 132 -22.22 15.49 -6.90
C THR A 132 -21.44 14.22 -6.57
N ALA A 133 -20.59 13.76 -7.50
CA ALA A 133 -19.78 12.56 -7.30
C ALA A 133 -18.74 12.72 -6.17
N GLN A 134 -18.08 13.88 -6.08
CA GLN A 134 -17.17 14.20 -4.97
C GLN A 134 -17.89 14.25 -3.63
N ALA A 135 -19.08 14.85 -3.58
CA ALA A 135 -19.89 14.90 -2.36
C ALA A 135 -20.33 13.50 -1.90
N ALA A 136 -20.80 12.66 -2.83
CA ALA A 136 -21.18 11.27 -2.54
C ALA A 136 -19.98 10.44 -2.05
N LEU A 137 -18.80 10.64 -2.64
CA LEU A 137 -17.57 9.97 -2.23
C LEU A 137 -17.15 10.39 -0.81
N ALA A 138 -17.20 11.69 -0.50
CA ALA A 138 -16.89 12.22 0.83
C ALA A 138 -17.85 11.71 1.91
N ARG A 139 -19.13 11.51 1.57
CA ARG A 139 -20.16 10.95 2.47
C ARG A 139 -20.15 9.43 2.55
N ARG A 140 -19.25 8.75 1.83
CA ARG A 140 -19.19 7.28 1.69
C ARG A 140 -20.41 6.65 1.03
N GLU A 141 -21.25 7.43 0.36
CA GLU A 141 -22.38 6.93 -0.43
C GLU A 141 -21.84 6.14 -1.65
N ALA A 142 -20.86 6.72 -2.36
CA ALA A 142 -20.11 6.05 -3.41
C ALA A 142 -18.85 5.35 -2.87
N ILE A 143 -18.44 4.23 -3.49
CA ILE A 143 -17.16 3.57 -3.21
C ILE A 143 -16.01 4.12 -4.08
N ALA A 144 -16.36 4.77 -5.19
CA ALA A 144 -15.47 5.48 -6.09
C ALA A 144 -16.32 6.36 -7.04
N TYR A 145 -15.68 7.29 -7.73
CA TYR A 145 -16.25 7.82 -8.98
C TYR A 145 -15.24 7.71 -10.11
N MET A 146 -15.73 7.67 -11.33
CA MET A 146 -14.92 7.58 -12.53
C MET A 146 -15.22 8.77 -13.44
N ARG A 147 -14.17 9.44 -13.90
CA ARG A 147 -14.24 10.41 -14.99
C ARG A 147 -13.78 9.72 -16.25
N VAL A 148 -14.70 9.40 -17.16
CA VAL A 148 -14.37 8.87 -18.49
C VAL A 148 -14.20 10.06 -19.42
N LEU A 149 -13.02 10.19 -20.01
CA LEU A 149 -12.66 11.37 -20.77
C LEU A 149 -13.31 11.35 -22.16
N PRO A 150 -13.75 12.52 -22.67
CA PRO A 150 -13.60 13.85 -22.05
C PRO A 150 -14.66 14.21 -20.99
N ASP A 151 -15.89 13.71 -21.09
CA ASP A 151 -17.04 14.41 -20.49
C ASP A 151 -17.87 13.63 -19.46
N TRP A 152 -17.70 12.32 -19.33
CA TRP A 152 -18.60 11.52 -18.49
C TRP A 152 -18.08 11.39 -17.06
N VAL A 153 -18.98 11.57 -16.10
CA VAL A 153 -18.73 11.26 -14.70
C VAL A 153 -19.72 10.18 -14.27
N LEU A 154 -19.19 9.11 -13.69
CA LEU A 154 -19.94 7.98 -13.20
C LEU A 154 -19.70 7.82 -11.69
N MET A 155 -20.77 7.80 -10.91
CA MET A 155 -20.72 7.34 -9.52
C MET A 155 -20.76 5.82 -9.49
N LEU A 156 -19.94 5.23 -8.62
CA LEU A 156 -19.84 3.79 -8.43
C LEU A 156 -20.28 3.47 -7.00
N ILE A 157 -21.47 2.90 -6.85
CA ILE A 157 -22.17 2.75 -5.57
C ILE A 157 -22.30 1.25 -5.27
N ALA A 158 -21.72 0.80 -4.16
CA ALA A 158 -21.94 -0.58 -3.72
C ALA A 158 -23.36 -0.75 -3.19
N HIS A 159 -24.01 -1.89 -3.50
CA HIS A 159 -25.34 -2.19 -2.99
C HIS A 159 -25.37 -2.41 -1.48
N SER A 160 -24.25 -2.85 -0.90
CA SER A 160 -24.13 -3.08 0.54
C SER A 160 -23.51 -1.89 1.27
N THR A 161 -23.92 -1.73 2.53
CA THR A 161 -23.34 -0.80 3.49
C THR A 161 -22.25 -1.43 4.35
N ASP A 162 -22.12 -2.76 4.38
CA ASP A 162 -21.09 -3.44 5.17
C ASP A 162 -19.70 -3.33 4.53
N THR A 163 -18.67 -3.12 5.35
CA THR A 163 -17.29 -2.88 4.90
C THR A 163 -16.74 -4.02 4.04
N ARG A 164 -17.02 -5.28 4.38
CA ARG A 164 -16.48 -6.44 3.67
C ARG A 164 -17.00 -6.49 2.24
N SER A 165 -18.31 -6.32 2.06
CA SER A 165 -18.95 -6.32 0.73
C SER A 165 -18.57 -5.09 -0.07
N ARG A 166 -18.49 -3.91 0.56
CA ARG A 166 -18.02 -2.68 -0.11
C ARG A 166 -16.59 -2.84 -0.63
N ASN A 167 -15.69 -3.38 0.18
CA ASN A 167 -14.32 -3.67 -0.23
C ASN A 167 -14.25 -4.76 -1.30
N ALA A 168 -15.16 -5.74 -1.29
CA ALA A 168 -15.29 -6.71 -2.37
C ALA A 168 -15.72 -6.08 -3.70
N SER A 169 -16.71 -5.19 -3.70
CA SER A 169 -17.11 -4.42 -4.88
C SER A 169 -15.97 -3.54 -5.40
N LEU A 170 -15.21 -2.92 -4.48
CA LEU A 170 -14.04 -2.11 -4.84
C LEU A 170 -12.92 -2.94 -5.47
N ARG A 171 -12.66 -4.14 -4.93
CA ARG A 171 -11.72 -5.11 -5.51
C ARG A 171 -12.19 -5.57 -6.89
N ALA A 172 -13.47 -5.88 -7.06
CA ALA A 172 -14.03 -6.25 -8.36
C ALA A 172 -13.89 -5.12 -9.40
N LEU A 173 -14.11 -3.87 -8.98
CA LEU A 173 -13.88 -2.69 -9.82
C LEU A 173 -12.43 -2.60 -10.27
N VAL A 174 -11.46 -2.63 -9.35
CA VAL A 174 -10.04 -2.55 -9.71
C VAL A 174 -9.60 -3.73 -10.58
N ASN A 175 -10.08 -4.94 -10.27
CA ASN A 175 -9.78 -6.14 -11.04
C ASN A 175 -10.28 -6.07 -12.48
N THR A 176 -11.31 -5.28 -12.75
CA THR A 176 -11.90 -5.15 -14.09
C THR A 176 -10.93 -4.51 -15.09
N TYR A 177 -10.13 -3.54 -14.66
CA TYR A 177 -9.22 -2.81 -15.53
C TYR A 177 -7.74 -3.09 -15.28
N LYS A 178 -7.34 -3.57 -14.10
CA LYS A 178 -5.89 -3.77 -13.79
C LYS A 178 -5.19 -4.74 -14.74
N THR A 179 -5.93 -5.62 -15.41
CA THR A 179 -5.40 -6.61 -16.37
C THR A 179 -5.60 -6.21 -17.82
N SER A 180 -6.40 -5.20 -18.12
CA SER A 180 -6.78 -4.82 -19.49
C SER A 180 -6.47 -3.36 -19.83
N ALA A 181 -5.98 -2.59 -18.87
CA ALA A 181 -5.56 -1.21 -19.05
C ALA A 181 -4.19 -1.00 -18.41
N ARG A 182 -3.45 -0.02 -18.90
CA ARG A 182 -2.28 0.51 -18.20
C ARG A 182 -2.76 1.42 -17.07
N VAL A 183 -2.37 1.09 -15.85
CA VAL A 183 -2.76 1.84 -14.64
C VAL A 183 -1.60 2.70 -14.15
N ASN A 184 -1.76 4.02 -14.18
CA ASN A 184 -0.86 4.97 -13.53
C ASN A 184 -1.50 5.50 -12.24
N ARG A 185 -0.73 5.60 -11.16
CA ARG A 185 -1.22 6.09 -9.86
C ARG A 185 -0.90 7.56 -9.69
N VAL A 186 -1.91 8.37 -9.37
CA VAL A 186 -1.79 9.81 -9.12
C VAL A 186 -2.45 10.18 -7.80
N ASN A 187 -2.00 11.22 -7.12
CA ASN A 187 -2.55 11.66 -5.82
C ASN A 187 -3.43 12.91 -5.92
N HIS A 188 -3.92 13.23 -7.13
CA HIS A 188 -4.84 14.34 -7.40
C HIS A 188 -5.85 13.93 -8.47
N ASP A 189 -6.89 14.74 -8.66
CA ASP A 189 -7.93 14.54 -9.69
C ASP A 189 -7.98 15.67 -10.73
N ASN A 190 -6.96 16.54 -10.73
CA ASN A 190 -6.79 17.63 -11.69
C ASN A 190 -6.54 17.09 -13.12
N LEU A 191 -7.54 17.21 -14.00
CA LEU A 191 -7.45 16.73 -15.37
C LEU A 191 -6.40 17.43 -16.22
N HIS A 192 -6.11 18.72 -15.98
CA HIS A 192 -5.10 19.42 -16.75
C HIS A 192 -3.72 18.80 -16.51
N ALA A 193 -3.37 18.56 -15.25
CA ALA A 193 -2.14 17.88 -14.87
C ALA A 193 -2.11 16.43 -15.37
N ILE A 194 -3.24 15.72 -15.32
CA ILE A 194 -3.34 14.36 -15.86
C ILE A 194 -3.10 14.37 -17.37
N ASN A 195 -3.72 15.27 -18.13
CA ASN A 195 -3.57 15.33 -19.59
C ASN A 195 -2.13 15.69 -20.02
N LEU A 196 -1.41 16.48 -19.22
CA LEU A 196 -0.01 16.80 -19.47
C LEU A 196 0.92 15.59 -19.31
N LEU A 197 0.67 14.74 -18.32
CA LEU A 197 1.51 13.57 -18.01
C LEU A 197 1.06 12.28 -18.71
N TYR A 198 -0.24 12.19 -19.01
CA TYR A 198 -0.92 11.02 -19.56
C TYR A 198 -1.90 11.47 -20.67
N PRO A 199 -1.38 11.93 -21.83
CA PRO A 199 -2.20 12.47 -22.91
C PRO A 199 -3.13 11.44 -23.57
N ASP A 200 -2.88 10.14 -23.32
CA ASP A 200 -3.67 9.00 -23.81
C ASP A 200 -4.65 8.46 -22.75
N ALA A 201 -4.86 9.21 -21.65
CA ALA A 201 -5.77 8.80 -20.59
C ALA A 201 -7.20 8.64 -21.12
N VAL A 202 -7.83 7.53 -20.76
CA VAL A 202 -9.20 7.16 -21.10
C VAL A 202 -10.13 7.44 -19.94
N ALA A 203 -9.67 7.17 -18.72
CA ALA A 203 -10.44 7.42 -17.52
C ALA A 203 -9.57 7.72 -16.31
N LEU A 204 -10.12 8.48 -15.36
CA LEU A 204 -9.60 8.65 -14.02
C LEU A 204 -10.58 8.01 -13.02
N VAL A 205 -10.12 7.08 -12.21
CA VAL A 205 -10.88 6.51 -11.07
C VAL A 205 -10.41 7.17 -9.79
N VAL A 206 -11.33 7.79 -9.07
CA VAL A 206 -11.07 8.49 -7.81
C VAL A 206 -11.68 7.71 -6.66
N PHE A 207 -10.85 7.45 -5.65
CA PHE A 207 -11.19 6.67 -4.47
C PHE A 207 -11.33 7.57 -3.25
N PRO A 208 -12.07 7.13 -2.23
CA PRO A 208 -12.23 7.96 -1.05
C PRO A 208 -10.93 7.96 -0.22
N HIS A 209 -10.78 8.97 0.63
CA HIS A 209 -9.72 8.97 1.64
C HIS A 209 -9.92 7.84 2.63
N TYR A 210 -8.85 7.28 3.21
CA TYR A 210 -8.95 6.25 4.23
C TYR A 210 -8.37 6.76 5.53
N GLU A 211 -9.01 6.41 6.63
CA GLU A 211 -8.49 6.65 7.97
C GLU A 211 -7.60 5.48 8.42
N PRO A 212 -6.56 5.73 9.25
CA PRO A 212 -5.74 4.67 9.82
C PRO A 212 -6.54 3.55 10.48
N ALA A 213 -7.65 3.89 11.16
CA ALA A 213 -8.53 2.90 11.78
C ALA A 213 -9.15 1.93 10.75
N GLU A 214 -9.50 2.41 9.55
CA GLU A 214 -10.02 1.55 8.48
C GLU A 214 -8.95 0.58 7.98
N ILE A 215 -7.69 1.02 7.89
CA ILE A 215 -6.55 0.17 7.51
C ILE A 215 -6.29 -0.93 8.55
N LEU A 216 -6.30 -0.56 9.84
CA LEU A 216 -6.11 -1.51 10.94
C LEU A 216 -7.23 -2.55 10.97
N VAL A 217 -8.50 -2.13 10.81
CA VAL A 217 -9.65 -3.03 10.71
C VAL A 217 -9.53 -3.95 9.48
N ALA A 218 -9.13 -3.42 8.33
CA ALA A 218 -8.94 -4.21 7.11
C ALA A 218 -7.86 -5.30 7.27
N ALA A 219 -6.75 -4.97 7.93
CA ALA A 219 -5.68 -5.93 8.25
C ALA A 219 -6.15 -7.00 9.23
N ARG A 220 -6.79 -6.60 10.34
CA ARG A 220 -7.24 -7.50 11.41
C ARG A 220 -8.35 -8.44 10.93
N ASP A 221 -9.38 -7.91 10.28
CA ASP A 221 -10.59 -8.64 9.92
C ASP A 221 -10.52 -9.28 8.52
N GLN A 222 -9.37 -9.14 7.85
CA GLN A 222 -9.12 -9.60 6.49
C GLN A 222 -10.20 -9.10 5.51
N THR A 223 -10.58 -7.83 5.64
CA THR A 223 -11.51 -7.14 4.74
C THR A 223 -10.71 -6.34 3.70
N PHE A 224 -9.93 -7.03 2.89
CA PHE A 224 -8.91 -6.42 2.04
C PHE A 224 -9.43 -5.33 1.10
N LEU A 225 -8.69 -4.23 1.04
CA LEU A 225 -8.76 -3.24 -0.03
C LEU A 225 -8.09 -3.78 -1.31
N PRO A 226 -8.42 -3.25 -2.50
CA PRO A 226 -7.65 -3.56 -3.70
C PRO A 226 -6.21 -3.04 -3.62
N PRO A 227 -5.27 -3.64 -4.38
CA PRO A 227 -3.89 -3.21 -4.37
C PRO A 227 -3.74 -1.78 -4.87
N GLY A 228 -3.01 -0.97 -4.11
CA GLY A 228 -2.50 0.31 -4.58
C GLY A 228 -3.48 1.47 -4.57
N ILE A 229 -4.48 1.43 -3.69
CA ILE A 229 -5.33 2.60 -3.43
C ILE A 229 -4.92 3.34 -2.16
N SER A 230 -4.36 2.65 -1.15
CA SER A 230 -3.79 3.33 0.02
C SER A 230 -2.36 3.78 -0.26
N ARG A 231 -2.01 4.96 0.22
CA ARG A 231 -0.70 5.58 0.02
C ARG A 231 -0.14 6.06 1.35
N HIS A 232 0.76 5.28 1.95
CA HIS A 232 1.48 5.72 3.15
C HIS A 232 2.73 6.54 2.78
N ILE A 233 2.74 7.81 3.18
CA ILE A 233 3.93 8.66 3.17
C ILE A 233 4.65 8.46 4.50
N ILE A 234 5.89 7.97 4.43
CA ILE A 234 6.71 7.67 5.60
C ILE A 234 8.00 8.48 5.54
N HIS A 235 8.12 9.50 6.39
CA HIS A 235 9.35 10.24 6.58
C HIS A 235 10.34 9.42 7.44
N GLY A 236 11.56 9.23 6.95
CA GLY A 236 12.56 8.37 7.61
C GLY A 236 12.43 6.89 7.24
N ARG A 237 12.00 6.56 6.02
CA ARG A 237 12.05 5.21 5.49
C ARG A 237 13.48 4.67 5.46
N ALA A 238 13.68 3.47 6.00
CA ALA A 238 14.90 2.70 5.85
C ALA A 238 14.97 2.10 4.44
N MET A 239 16.06 2.41 3.74
CA MET A 239 16.30 1.95 2.37
C MET A 239 17.70 1.33 2.28
N ARG A 240 17.85 0.33 1.40
CA ARG A 240 19.15 -0.29 1.07
C ARG A 240 19.93 -0.77 2.31
N LEU A 241 19.23 -1.41 3.26
CA LEU A 241 19.82 -1.98 4.48
C LEU A 241 20.91 -3.01 4.18
N ASN A 242 20.66 -3.90 3.22
CA ASN A 242 21.54 -5.02 2.85
C ASN A 242 21.84 -5.94 4.05
N TYR A 243 20.81 -6.26 4.85
CA TYR A 243 20.92 -7.15 6.01
C TYR A 243 20.91 -8.63 5.55
N PRO A 244 21.71 -9.54 6.11
CA PRO A 244 21.81 -10.92 5.59
C PRO A 244 20.47 -11.67 5.65
N ILE A 245 20.05 -12.25 4.52
CA ILE A 245 18.81 -13.05 4.43
C ILE A 245 18.90 -14.32 5.28
N SER A 246 20.09 -14.90 5.44
CA SER A 246 20.31 -16.08 6.29
C SER A 246 19.81 -15.87 7.73
N ALA A 247 19.92 -14.66 8.27
CA ALA A 247 19.39 -14.33 9.59
C ALA A 247 17.84 -14.33 9.63
N LEU A 248 17.15 -14.18 8.50
CA LEU A 248 15.69 -14.22 8.40
C LEU A 248 15.18 -15.64 8.18
N THR A 249 15.95 -16.47 7.47
CA THR A 249 15.59 -17.85 7.15
C THR A 249 15.95 -18.87 8.22
N ASP A 250 16.90 -18.56 9.11
CA ASP A 250 17.28 -19.43 10.23
C ASP A 250 16.10 -19.67 11.19
N PRO A 251 15.59 -20.90 11.36
CA PRO A 251 14.51 -21.17 12.29
C PRO A 251 14.98 -21.44 13.73
N LEU A 252 16.29 -21.63 13.96
CA LEU A 252 16.84 -22.10 15.23
C LEU A 252 17.15 -20.95 16.19
N THR A 253 17.68 -19.84 15.68
CA THR A 253 17.97 -18.67 16.51
C THR A 253 16.68 -17.99 16.96
N THR A 254 16.58 -17.68 18.25
CA THR A 254 15.42 -17.01 18.85
C THR A 254 15.24 -15.59 18.31
N LEU A 255 13.99 -15.11 18.33
CA LEU A 255 13.67 -13.73 17.92
C LEU A 255 14.43 -12.68 18.71
N ASP A 256 14.60 -12.87 20.02
CA ASP A 256 15.32 -11.93 20.89
C ASP A 256 16.79 -11.82 20.47
N THR A 257 17.48 -12.95 20.28
CA THR A 257 18.88 -12.97 19.82
C THR A 257 19.02 -12.34 18.44
N LYS A 258 18.07 -12.57 17.53
CA LYS A 258 18.06 -11.91 16.21
C LYS A 258 17.90 -10.40 16.31
N ASN A 259 16.99 -9.93 17.15
CA ASN A 259 16.76 -8.50 17.35
C ASN A 259 17.96 -7.83 18.04
N GLU A 260 18.60 -8.48 19.02
CA GLU A 260 19.86 -7.99 19.61
C GLU A 260 21.00 -7.91 18.60
N ALA A 261 21.12 -8.90 17.70
CA ALA A 261 22.09 -8.87 16.62
C ALA A 261 21.79 -7.75 15.61
N LEU A 262 20.52 -7.53 15.28
CA LEU A 262 20.08 -6.41 14.46
C LEU A 262 20.42 -5.06 15.10
N GLN A 263 20.16 -4.88 16.40
CA GLN A 263 20.49 -3.63 17.10
C GLN A 263 21.99 -3.32 17.04
N ARG A 264 22.84 -4.32 17.31
CA ARG A 264 24.30 -4.18 17.16
C ARG A 264 24.69 -3.85 15.71
N TRP A 265 24.05 -4.48 14.73
CA TRP A 265 24.28 -4.17 13.32
C TRP A 265 23.93 -2.71 12.98
N ILE A 266 22.77 -2.21 13.43
CA ILE A 266 22.36 -0.80 13.21
C ILE A 266 23.39 0.16 13.83
N GLN A 267 23.79 -0.07 15.09
CA GLN A 267 24.80 0.74 15.76
C GLN A 267 26.10 0.79 14.96
N ASN A 268 26.56 -0.35 14.44
CA ASN A 268 27.74 -0.42 13.59
C ASN A 268 27.58 0.34 12.27
N GLN A 269 26.40 0.33 11.65
CA GLN A 269 26.15 1.09 10.42
C GLN A 269 26.28 2.60 10.65
N PHE A 270 25.78 3.12 11.77
CA PHE A 270 25.93 4.54 12.13
C PHE A 270 27.36 4.88 12.56
N ALA A 271 27.98 4.07 13.42
CA ALA A 271 29.35 4.28 13.89
C ALA A 271 30.36 4.35 12.73
N ASN A 272 30.13 3.55 11.67
CA ASN A 272 30.97 3.52 10.47
C ASN A 272 30.49 4.43 9.34
N LYS A 273 29.56 5.37 9.60
CA LYS A 273 29.02 6.33 8.61
C LYS A 273 28.43 5.69 7.34
N ARG A 274 27.90 4.47 7.48
CA ARG A 274 27.22 3.72 6.40
C ARG A 274 25.72 3.98 6.31
N ALA A 275 25.14 4.63 7.33
CA ALA A 275 23.78 5.16 7.31
C ALA A 275 23.82 6.69 7.19
N ARG A 276 22.98 7.25 6.31
CA ARG A 276 22.82 8.70 6.11
C ARG A 276 21.35 9.06 6.05
N PHE A 277 21.00 10.20 6.64
CA PHE A 277 19.67 10.77 6.56
C PHE A 277 19.65 11.90 5.51
N TYR A 278 18.64 11.89 4.65
CA TYR A 278 18.40 12.92 3.64
C TYR A 278 17.04 13.56 3.94
N GLN A 279 17.03 14.88 4.19
CA GLN A 279 15.83 15.60 4.62
C GLN A 279 14.94 16.04 3.44
N GLU A 280 15.53 16.26 2.27
CA GLU A 280 14.83 16.80 1.10
C GLU A 280 14.10 15.71 0.31
N ALA A 281 12.97 16.07 -0.30
CA ALA A 281 12.29 15.21 -1.25
C ALA A 281 13.11 15.12 -2.55
N MET A 282 13.29 13.90 -3.06
CA MET A 282 14.11 13.64 -4.24
C MET A 282 13.28 13.03 -5.38
N TYR A 283 13.55 13.43 -6.61
CA TYR A 283 13.15 12.69 -7.81
C TYR A 283 14.23 11.68 -8.14
N ILE A 284 13.82 10.42 -8.33
CA ILE A 284 14.70 9.35 -8.80
C ILE A 284 14.18 8.91 -10.16
N PHE A 285 15.04 8.99 -11.17
CA PHE A 285 14.77 8.46 -12.51
C PHE A 285 15.44 7.07 -12.59
N ASP A 286 14.74 6.07 -13.14
CA ASP A 286 15.21 4.70 -13.38
C ASP A 286 15.63 3.87 -12.13
N ASP A 287 14.74 3.69 -11.14
CA ASP A 287 14.95 2.84 -9.93
C ASP A 287 14.16 1.51 -9.96
#